data_AF-A0A953YIB1-F1
#
_entry.id   AF-A0A953YIB1-F1
#
_cell.length_a   1.000
_cell.length_b   1.000
_cell.length_c   1.000
_cell.angle_alpha   90.00
_cell.angle_beta   90.00
_cell.angle_gamma   90.00
#
_symmetry.space_group_name_H-M   'P 1'
#
loop_
_entity.id
_entity.type
_entity.pdbx_description
1 polymer ?
#
loop_
_entity_poly.entity_id
_entity_poly.type
_entity_poly.pdbx_seq_one_letter_code
_entity_poly.pdbx_strand_id
1 'polypeptide(L)'
;DAARALGPRLVLVTSLQREDGVAGTVEMLAVGPDGAWLVATPLLDLSVNGAGDATAALFLAHYLKSGSAERALVKTAASVFAVMEATLAAGVREIQLIAAQDVLADPPDRFPARQIR
;
A
#
# COMPACT_ATOMS: atom_id res chain seq x y z
N ASP A 1 -10.34 -12.28 -9.09
CA ASP A 1 -11.11 -13.32 -8.36
C ASP A 1 -10.48 -14.71 -8.31
N ALA A 2 -9.72 -15.15 -9.33
CA ALA A 2 -9.08 -16.47 -9.32
C ALA A 2 -8.26 -16.78 -8.04
N ALA A 3 -7.46 -15.81 -7.55
CA ALA A 3 -6.70 -15.97 -6.31
C ALA A 3 -7.60 -16.19 -5.07
N ARG A 4 -8.79 -15.55 -5.01
CA ARG A 4 -9.74 -15.74 -3.90
C ARG A 4 -10.39 -17.12 -3.94
N ALA A 5 -10.60 -17.67 -5.14
CA ALA A 5 -11.13 -19.01 -5.33
C ALA A 5 -10.21 -20.12 -4.78
N LEU A 6 -8.92 -19.81 -4.51
CA LEU A 6 -7.97 -20.71 -3.86
C LEU A 6 -8.19 -20.83 -2.34
N GLY A 7 -9.13 -20.08 -1.76
CA GLY A 7 -9.42 -20.08 -0.31
C GLY A 7 -9.35 -18.72 0.40
N PRO A 8 -8.42 -17.79 0.09
CA PRO A 8 -8.34 -16.54 0.84
C PRO A 8 -9.54 -15.63 0.56
N ARG A 9 -10.19 -15.16 1.63
CA ARG A 9 -11.32 -14.23 1.51
C ARG A 9 -10.90 -12.82 1.11
N LEU A 10 -9.67 -12.44 1.47
CA LEU A 10 -9.06 -11.15 1.23
C LEU A 10 -7.72 -11.37 0.52
N VAL A 11 -7.50 -10.64 -0.57
CA VAL A 11 -6.26 -10.67 -1.34
C VAL A 11 -5.73 -9.25 -1.46
N LEU A 12 -4.45 -9.06 -1.17
CA LEU A 12 -3.72 -7.81 -1.36
C LEU A 12 -2.69 -8.01 -2.47
N VAL A 13 -2.71 -7.13 -3.46
CA VAL A 13 -1.61 -6.95 -4.42
C VAL A 13 -0.81 -5.76 -3.95
N THR A 14 0.42 -6.01 -3.47
CA THR A 14 1.27 -5.01 -2.80
C THR A 14 1.82 -3.96 -3.76
N SER A 15 1.90 -4.29 -5.05
CA SER A 15 2.26 -3.35 -6.12
C SER A 15 1.81 -3.92 -7.46
N LEU A 16 1.23 -3.10 -8.32
CA LEU A 16 1.00 -3.43 -9.71
C LEU A 16 1.21 -2.19 -10.58
N GLN A 17 1.62 -2.41 -11.82
CA GLN A 17 1.61 -1.43 -12.90
C GLN A 17 0.77 -1.99 -14.02
N ARG A 18 -0.19 -1.20 -14.50
CA ARG A 18 -1.10 -1.60 -15.57
C ARG A 18 -0.79 -0.83 -16.83
N GLU A 19 -0.95 -1.47 -17.98
CA GLU A 19 -0.79 -0.83 -19.28
C GLU A 19 -1.81 0.33 -19.47
N ASP A 20 -3.00 0.20 -18.90
CA ASP A 20 -4.06 1.21 -18.89
C ASP A 20 -4.07 2.11 -17.64
N GLY A 21 -3.01 2.04 -16.83
CA GLY A 21 -2.84 2.81 -15.60
C GLY A 21 -2.36 4.25 -15.84
N VAL A 22 -2.38 5.06 -14.78
CA VAL A 22 -1.81 6.42 -14.84
C VAL A 22 -0.29 6.32 -14.95
N ALA A 23 0.28 6.90 -15.99
CA ALA A 23 1.73 6.92 -16.19
C ALA A 23 2.46 7.54 -14.98
N GLY A 24 3.60 6.97 -14.60
CA GLY A 24 4.39 7.45 -13.45
C GLY A 24 3.76 7.14 -12.09
N THR A 25 2.86 6.16 -12.01
CA THR A 25 2.29 5.69 -10.74
C THR A 25 2.54 4.21 -10.52
N VAL A 26 2.49 3.80 -9.26
CA VAL A 26 2.36 2.41 -8.84
C VAL A 26 1.08 2.27 -8.02
N GLU A 27 0.35 1.19 -8.24
CA GLU A 27 -0.94 0.97 -7.60
C GLU A 27 -0.87 -0.20 -6.61
N MET A 28 -1.73 -0.18 -5.59
CA MET A 28 -2.03 -1.33 -4.74
C MET A 28 -3.51 -1.68 -4.89
N LEU A 29 -3.83 -2.97 -4.80
CA LEU A 29 -5.19 -3.49 -4.93
C LEU A 29 -5.55 -4.37 -3.74
N ALA A 30 -6.66 -4.08 -3.07
CA ALA A 30 -7.26 -4.99 -2.10
C ALA A 30 -8.60 -5.53 -2.65
N VAL A 31 -8.80 -6.84 -2.60
CA VAL A 31 -10.05 -7.49 -3.01
C VAL A 31 -10.57 -8.34 -1.87
N GLY A 32 -11.74 -7.98 -1.36
CA GLY A 32 -12.35 -8.63 -0.21
C GLY A 32 -13.82 -9.01 -0.44
N PRO A 33 -14.51 -9.44 0.62
CA PRO A 33 -15.96 -9.68 0.58
C PRO A 33 -16.77 -8.43 0.21
N ASP A 34 -16.31 -7.26 0.66
CA ASP A 34 -17.09 -6.02 0.57
C ASP A 34 -16.78 -5.20 -0.69
N GLY A 35 -15.96 -5.72 -1.61
CA GLY A 35 -15.61 -5.05 -2.86
C GLY A 35 -14.15 -5.22 -3.30
N ALA A 36 -13.75 -4.42 -4.28
CA ALA A 36 -12.37 -4.26 -4.70
C ALA A 36 -11.97 -2.78 -4.71
N TRP A 37 -10.82 -2.46 -4.15
CA TRP A 37 -10.32 -1.10 -4.01
C TRP A 37 -8.91 -0.98 -4.56
N LEU A 38 -8.71 0.09 -5.33
CA LEU A 38 -7.44 0.43 -5.95
C LEU A 38 -6.97 1.77 -5.39
N VAL A 39 -5.71 1.85 -4.97
CA VAL A 39 -5.06 3.12 -4.60
C VAL A 39 -3.83 3.31 -5.48
N ALA A 40 -3.59 4.54 -5.92
CA ALA A 40 -2.43 4.90 -6.71
C ALA A 40 -1.52 5.86 -5.93
N THR A 41 -0.22 5.63 -6.00
CA THR A 41 0.80 6.58 -5.52
C THR A 41 1.73 6.94 -6.67
N PRO A 42 2.39 8.11 -6.64
CA PRO A 42 3.49 8.39 -7.55
C PRO A 42 4.54 7.26 -7.51
N LEU A 43 5.17 6.99 -8.64
CA LEU A 43 6.32 6.09 -8.71
C LEU A 43 7.57 6.89 -8.30
N LEU A 44 8.26 6.43 -7.26
CA LEU A 44 9.53 7.00 -6.83
C LEU A 44 10.68 6.23 -7.51
N ASP A 45 11.72 6.95 -7.92
CA ASP A 45 12.95 6.33 -8.44
C ASP A 45 13.79 5.77 -7.29
N LEU A 46 13.36 4.62 -6.77
CA LEU A 46 13.90 4.00 -5.58
C LEU A 46 13.95 2.48 -5.77
N SER A 47 15.10 1.88 -5.47
CA SER A 47 15.29 0.42 -5.46
C SER A 47 15.71 -0.03 -4.06
N VAL A 48 14.74 -0.54 -3.30
CA VAL A 48 14.91 -0.94 -1.89
C VAL A 48 14.27 -2.30 -1.63
N ASN A 49 14.78 -3.01 -0.64
CA ASN A 49 14.22 -4.26 -0.16
C ASN A 49 13.24 -4.01 1.00
N GLY A 50 12.29 -4.93 1.21
CA GLY A 50 11.39 -4.91 2.38
C GLY A 50 10.14 -4.04 2.24
N ALA A 51 9.96 -3.31 1.12
CA ALA A 51 8.73 -2.52 0.91
C ALA A 51 7.47 -3.41 0.87
N GLY A 52 7.55 -4.61 0.28
CA GLY A 52 6.47 -5.58 0.27
C GLY A 52 6.10 -6.10 1.66
N ASP A 53 7.10 -6.38 2.50
CA ASP A 53 6.90 -6.84 3.87
C ASP A 53 6.23 -5.75 4.72
N ALA A 54 6.72 -4.51 4.61
CA ALA A 54 6.11 -3.36 5.28
C ALA A 54 4.65 -3.16 4.83
N THR A 55 4.39 -3.27 3.52
CA THR A 55 3.04 -3.16 2.95
C THR A 55 2.11 -4.23 3.51
N ALA A 56 2.52 -5.50 3.51
CA ALA A 56 1.71 -6.60 4.03
C ALA A 56 1.45 -6.46 5.54
N ALA A 57 2.46 -6.10 6.33
CA ALA A 57 2.35 -5.94 7.77
C ALA A 57 1.41 -4.78 8.15
N LEU A 58 1.58 -3.61 7.53
CA LEU A 58 0.75 -2.43 7.79
C LEU A 58 -0.69 -2.66 7.33
N PHE A 59 -0.88 -3.28 6.16
CA PHE A 59 -2.23 -3.62 5.69
C PHE A 59 -2.94 -4.55 6.65
N LEU A 60 -2.28 -5.62 7.11
CA LEU A 60 -2.86 -6.52 8.10
C LEU A 60 -3.21 -5.79 9.40
N ALA A 61 -2.30 -4.95 9.92
CA ALA A 61 -2.54 -4.19 11.14
C ALA A 61 -3.73 -3.23 11.02
N HIS A 62 -3.85 -2.50 9.90
CA HIS A 62 -4.97 -1.59 9.67
C HIS A 62 -6.28 -2.34 9.38
N TYR A 63 -6.22 -3.49 8.72
CA TYR A 63 -7.39 -4.32 8.46
C TYR A 63 -7.94 -4.92 9.76
N LEU A 64 -7.08 -5.46 10.62
CA LEU A 64 -7.49 -5.97 11.94
C LEU A 64 -8.13 -4.90 12.83
N LYS A 65 -7.69 -3.65 12.73
CA LYS A 65 -8.27 -2.52 13.49
C LYS A 65 -9.60 -2.02 12.93
N SER A 66 -9.76 -2.02 11.61
CA SER A 66 -10.89 -1.34 10.95
C SER A 66 -11.96 -2.28 10.39
N GLY A 67 -11.61 -3.55 10.13
CA GLY A 67 -12.43 -4.50 9.37
C GLY A 67 -12.65 -4.12 7.90
N SER A 68 -12.03 -3.04 7.41
CA SER A 68 -12.30 -2.46 6.11
C SER A 68 -11.06 -2.53 5.23
N ALA A 69 -11.17 -3.24 4.10
CA ALA A 69 -10.08 -3.34 3.13
C ALA A 69 -9.76 -1.99 2.49
N GLU A 70 -10.77 -1.14 2.23
CA GLU A 70 -10.58 0.24 1.77
C GLU A 70 -9.72 1.06 2.74
N ARG A 71 -10.15 1.13 4.01
CA ARG A 71 -9.45 1.93 5.03
C ARG A 71 -8.04 1.39 5.29
N ALA A 72 -7.88 0.07 5.26
CA ALA A 72 -6.57 -0.55 5.38
C ALA A 72 -5.65 -0.19 4.21
N LEU A 73 -6.18 -0.23 2.98
CA LEU A 73 -5.41 0.08 1.77
C LEU A 73 -4.95 1.54 1.74
N VAL A 74 -5.85 2.50 2.03
CA VAL A 74 -5.53 3.93 2.09
C VAL A 74 -4.40 4.21 3.10
N LYS A 75 -4.54 3.70 4.33
CA LYS A 75 -3.55 3.91 5.40
C LYS A 75 -2.20 3.25 5.09
N THR A 76 -2.23 2.06 4.49
CA THR A 76 -1.02 1.35 4.08
C THR A 76 -0.27 2.13 3.01
N ALA A 77 -0.96 2.55 1.96
CA ALA A 77 -0.34 3.30 0.87
C ALA A 77 0.27 4.62 1.35
N ALA A 78 -0.45 5.36 2.19
CA ALA A 78 0.05 6.58 2.81
C ALA A 78 1.33 6.35 3.65
N SER A 79 1.31 5.33 4.52
CA SER A 79 2.44 5.01 5.39
C SER A 79 3.67 4.58 4.59
N VAL A 80 3.51 3.61 3.69
CA VAL A 80 4.60 3.06 2.88
C VAL A 80 5.20 4.15 2.00
N PHE A 81 4.36 4.94 1.33
CA PHE A 81 4.85 6.02 0.47
C PHE A 81 5.67 7.05 1.26
N ALA A 82 5.21 7.46 2.44
CA ALA A 82 5.95 8.40 3.28
C ALA A 82 7.28 7.81 3.79
N VAL A 83 7.35 6.51 4.09
CA VAL A 83 8.63 5.83 4.38
C VAL A 83 9.56 5.84 3.16
N MET A 84 9.02 5.60 1.96
CA MET A 84 9.82 5.62 0.73
C MET A 84 10.31 7.03 0.39
N GLU A 85 9.48 8.07 0.59
CA GLU A 85 9.90 9.48 0.45
C GLU A 85 11.04 9.82 1.41
N ALA A 86 10.92 9.43 2.68
CA ALA A 86 11.99 9.62 3.67
C ALA A 86 13.27 8.86 3.29
N THR A 87 13.13 7.65 2.74
CA THR A 87 14.26 6.83 2.28
C THR A 87 14.97 7.47 1.09
N LEU A 88 14.22 7.95 0.11
CA LEU A 88 14.75 8.66 -1.05
C LEU A 88 15.46 9.96 -0.63
N ALA A 89 14.84 10.74 0.27
CA ALA A 89 15.42 11.99 0.77
C ALA A 89 16.73 11.75 1.56
N ALA A 90 16.83 10.64 2.28
CA ALA A 90 18.05 10.26 2.99
C ALA A 90 19.17 9.76 2.05
N GLY A 91 18.86 9.37 0.81
CA GLY A 91 19.85 8.88 -0.16
C GLY A 91 20.51 7.57 0.25
N VAL A 92 19.83 6.75 1.06
CA VAL A 92 20.34 5.49 1.59
C VAL A 92 19.62 4.29 1.01
N ARG A 93 20.27 3.13 1.07
CA ARG A 93 19.71 1.87 0.58
C ARG A 93 18.66 1.25 1.51
N GLU A 94 18.79 1.44 2.81
CA GLU A 94 17.90 0.82 3.80
C GLU A 94 16.66 1.67 4.05
N ILE A 95 15.50 1.01 4.12
CA ILE A 95 14.21 1.68 4.32
C ILE A 95 14.17 2.41 5.67
N GLN A 96 13.68 3.64 5.65
CA GLN A 96 13.72 4.55 6.81
C GLN A 96 12.52 4.35 7.75
N LEU A 97 12.26 3.11 8.17
CA LEU A 97 11.11 2.78 9.04
C LEU A 97 11.15 3.49 10.39
N ILE A 98 12.32 3.54 11.04
CA ILE A 98 12.47 4.16 12.38
C ILE A 98 12.46 5.69 12.27
N ALA A 99 13.17 6.24 11.28
CA ALA A 99 13.20 7.69 11.08
C ALA A 99 11.81 8.24 10.68
N ALA A 100 11.01 7.46 9.96
CA ALA A 100 9.66 7.81 9.56
C ALA A 100 8.56 7.14 10.42
N GLN A 101 8.86 6.71 11.64
CA GLN A 101 7.92 5.90 12.44
C GLN A 101 6.58 6.60 12.74
N ASP A 102 6.57 7.93 12.82
CA ASP A 102 5.38 8.70 13.13
C ASP A 102 4.28 8.48 12.08
N VAL A 103 4.64 8.35 10.80
CA VAL A 103 3.67 8.10 9.72
C VAL A 103 3.10 6.69 9.75
N LEU A 104 3.71 5.77 10.49
CA LEU A 104 3.17 4.42 10.70
C LEU A 104 2.07 4.43 11.77
N ALA A 105 2.24 5.29 12.79
CA ALA A 105 1.28 5.47 13.87
C ALA A 105 0.11 6.36 13.45
N ASP A 106 0.40 7.45 12.74
CA ASP A 106 -0.55 8.43 12.22
C ASP A 106 -0.36 8.63 10.70
N PRO A 107 -0.90 7.72 9.87
CA PRO A 107 -0.75 7.81 8.42
C PRO A 107 -1.44 9.05 7.84
N PRO A 108 -0.77 9.78 6.92
CA PRO A 108 -1.36 10.99 6.34
C PRO A 108 -2.49 10.66 5.35
N ASP A 109 -3.55 11.46 5.34
CA ASP A 109 -4.66 11.31 4.40
C ASP A 109 -4.31 11.89 3.01
N ARG A 110 -3.54 11.14 2.21
CA ARG A 110 -3.02 11.60 0.90
C ARG A 110 -3.55 10.84 -0.32
N PHE A 111 -3.84 9.55 -0.18
CA PHE A 111 -4.12 8.68 -1.32
C PHE A 111 -5.49 8.00 -1.15
N PRO A 112 -6.56 8.57 -1.74
CA PRO A 112 -7.87 7.96 -1.66
C PRO A 112 -7.91 6.67 -2.46
N ALA A 113 -8.59 5.67 -1.92
CA ALA A 113 -8.89 4.46 -2.66
C ALA A 113 -10.14 4.67 -3.52
N ARG A 114 -10.14 4.09 -4.71
CA ARG A 114 -11.31 4.03 -5.59
C ARG A 114 -11.87 2.62 -5.59
N GLN A 115 -13.17 2.49 -5.36
CA GLN A 115 -13.85 1.22 -5.54
C GLN A 115 -13.94 0.92 -7.04
N ILE A 116 -13.52 -0.28 -7.43
CA ILE A 116 -13.53 -0.75 -8.83
C ILE A 116 -14.48 -1.92 -9.06
N ARG A 117 -15.06 -2.46 -7.97
CA ARG A 117 -16.10 -3.49 -7.99
C ARG A 117 -16.83 -3.54 -6.65
#